data_AF-H0EBI8-F1
#
_entry.id   AF-H0EBI8-F1
#
_cell.length_a   1.000
_cell.length_b   1.000
_cell.length_c   1.000
_cell.angle_alpha   90.00
_cell.angle_beta   90.00
_cell.angle_gamma   90.00
#
_symmetry.space_group_name_H-M   'P 1'
#
loop_
_entity.id
_entity.type
_entity.pdbx_description
1 polymer ?
#
loop_
_entity_poly.entity_id
_entity_poly.type
_entity_poly.pdbx_seq_one_letter_code
_entity_poly.pdbx_strand_id
1 'polypeptide(L)'
;MALTIDVGPTKSTATGTVDLVGMRSALDQTVETGGRSTRLKAYGEKDKAYIQPPGSSDWYVTDNPVGSSDPLSQVRQLQKATITAVRDTETIGGHECRWFDAKVKIADAIENVRDPTAQQLMRSAPKNAAIPLSACVDDQGLTYRIEEDYEPSKTLGPAAAAAPRTRISIRISDYGTAPAPERPAGVEDAKPLSQLTRSSATAG
;
A
#
# COMPACT_ATOMS: atom_id res chain seq x y z
N MET A 1 5.11 2.82 -11.81
CA MET A 1 5.30 2.35 -10.42
C MET A 1 5.07 0.84 -10.34
N ALA A 2 5.84 0.15 -9.50
CA ALA A 2 5.63 -1.25 -9.13
C ALA A 2 5.55 -1.38 -7.60
N LEU A 3 4.72 -2.29 -7.10
CA LEU A 3 4.42 -2.49 -5.69
C LEU A 3 4.41 -3.98 -5.39
N THR A 4 5.07 -4.39 -4.31
CA THR A 4 5.03 -5.74 -3.75
C THR A 4 4.73 -5.65 -2.27
N ILE A 5 3.82 -6.50 -1.81
CA ILE A 5 3.37 -6.56 -0.42
C ILE A 5 3.27 -8.03 -0.03
N ASP A 6 3.91 -8.40 1.06
CA ASP A 6 3.83 -9.72 1.66
C ASP A 6 3.30 -9.56 3.09
N VAL A 7 2.11 -10.11 3.34
CA VAL A 7 1.44 -10.10 4.65
C VAL A 7 1.01 -11.53 4.98
N GLY A 8 1.84 -12.22 5.77
CA GLY A 8 1.60 -13.61 6.15
C GLY A 8 1.56 -14.55 4.94
N PRO A 9 0.47 -15.31 4.72
CA PRO A 9 0.34 -16.20 3.56
C PRO A 9 -0.15 -15.48 2.29
N THR A 10 -0.38 -14.16 2.37
CA THR A 10 -0.89 -13.37 1.25
C THR A 10 0.23 -12.52 0.66
N LYS A 11 0.51 -12.76 -0.61
CA LYS A 11 1.40 -11.92 -1.41
C LYS A 11 0.56 -11.13 -2.39
N SER A 12 0.81 -9.83 -2.49
CA SER A 12 0.25 -8.99 -3.53
C SER A 12 1.34 -8.30 -4.31
N THR A 13 1.21 -8.30 -5.63
CA THR A 13 2.06 -7.53 -6.52
C THR A 13 1.17 -6.65 -7.38
N ALA A 14 1.60 -5.42 -7.65
CA ALA A 14 0.85 -4.51 -8.50
C ALA A 14 1.80 -3.67 -9.34
N THR A 15 1.33 -3.28 -10.52
CA THR A 15 2.00 -2.31 -11.39
C THR A 15 0.99 -1.28 -11.84
N GLY A 16 1.42 -0.03 -11.98
CA GLY A 16 0.56 1.00 -12.52
C GLY A 16 1.07 2.42 -12.31
N THR A 17 0.14 3.36 -12.36
CA THR A 17 0.39 4.81 -12.33
C THR A 17 -0.25 5.43 -11.10
N VAL A 18 0.40 6.47 -10.59
CA VAL A 18 -0.07 7.22 -9.41
C VAL A 18 0.08 8.70 -9.69
N ASP A 19 -0.97 9.44 -9.38
CA ASP A 19 -0.99 10.90 -9.37
C ASP A 19 -1.17 11.36 -7.92
N LEU A 20 -0.06 11.84 -7.34
CA LEU A 20 -0.03 12.31 -5.95
C LEU A 20 -0.78 13.64 -5.76
N VAL A 21 -0.87 14.47 -6.80
CA VAL A 21 -1.54 15.77 -6.73
C VAL A 21 -3.06 15.59 -6.78
N GLY A 22 -3.55 14.78 -7.73
CA GLY A 22 -4.96 14.43 -7.84
C GLY A 22 -5.42 13.37 -6.85
N MET A 23 -4.51 12.77 -6.07
CA MET A 23 -4.75 11.60 -5.23
C MET A 23 -5.48 10.48 -5.96
N ARG A 24 -4.91 10.06 -7.09
CA ARG A 24 -5.44 8.98 -7.92
C ARG A 24 -4.39 7.90 -8.15
N SER A 25 -4.85 6.67 -8.31
CA SER A 25 -4.00 5.55 -8.71
C SER A 25 -4.76 4.60 -9.61
N ALA A 26 -4.07 3.96 -10.54
CA ALA A 26 -4.59 2.87 -11.34
C ALA A 26 -3.56 1.75 -11.33
N LEU A 27 -3.98 0.55 -10.89
CA LEU A 27 -3.11 -0.58 -10.65
C LEU A 27 -3.70 -1.84 -11.27
N ASP A 28 -2.86 -2.61 -11.97
CA ASP A 28 -3.11 -4.02 -12.24
C ASP A 28 -2.45 -4.83 -11.12
N GLN A 29 -3.26 -5.54 -10.33
CA GLN A 29 -2.84 -6.21 -9.11
C GLN A 29 -3.03 -7.72 -9.23
N THR A 30 -2.05 -8.47 -8.78
CA THR A 30 -2.13 -9.92 -8.54
C THR A 30 -2.10 -10.16 -7.04
N VAL A 31 -3.06 -10.94 -6.53
CA VAL A 31 -3.14 -11.37 -5.14
C VAL A 31 -3.00 -12.89 -5.10
N GLU A 32 -2.02 -13.36 -4.36
CA GLU A 32 -1.73 -14.77 -4.13
C GLU A 32 -2.02 -15.11 -2.67
N THR A 33 -2.96 -16.02 -2.45
CA THR A 33 -3.29 -16.51 -1.10
C THR A 33 -3.44 -18.03 -1.14
N GLY A 34 -2.69 -18.74 -0.30
CA GLY A 34 -2.82 -20.20 -0.18
C GLY A 34 -2.56 -20.96 -1.49
N GLY A 35 -1.64 -20.46 -2.33
CA GLY A 35 -1.29 -21.06 -3.62
C GLY A 35 -2.24 -20.73 -4.77
N ARG A 36 -3.30 -19.94 -4.54
CA ARG A 36 -4.19 -19.43 -5.59
C ARG A 36 -3.80 -17.99 -5.94
N SER A 37 -3.69 -17.70 -7.23
CA SER A 37 -3.37 -16.38 -7.77
C SER A 37 -4.61 -15.78 -8.46
N THR A 38 -4.96 -14.55 -8.10
CA THR A 38 -6.10 -13.79 -8.64
C THR A 38 -5.61 -12.46 -9.19
N ARG A 39 -5.91 -12.16 -10.45
CA ARG A 39 -5.64 -10.84 -11.04
C ARG A 39 -6.89 -9.96 -10.93
N LEU A 40 -6.72 -8.72 -10.52
CA LEU A 40 -7.78 -7.72 -10.40
C LEU A 40 -7.24 -6.36 -10.82
N LYS A 41 -8.14 -5.46 -11.22
CA LYS A 41 -7.79 -4.04 -11.38
C LYS A 41 -8.17 -3.28 -10.13
N ALA A 42 -7.35 -2.33 -9.73
CA ALA A 42 -7.64 -1.41 -8.67
C ALA A 42 -7.52 0.03 -9.17
N TYR A 43 -8.48 0.88 -8.79
CA TYR A 43 -8.44 2.31 -9.02
C TYR A 43 -8.66 3.03 -7.69
N GLY A 44 -7.73 3.91 -7.33
CA GLY A 44 -7.84 4.77 -6.16
C GLY A 44 -8.25 6.17 -6.59
N GLU A 45 -9.21 6.77 -5.87
CA GLU A 45 -9.59 8.16 -6.06
C GLU A 45 -10.02 8.75 -4.72
N LYS A 46 -9.29 9.78 -4.26
CA LYS A 46 -9.50 10.41 -2.94
C LYS A 46 -9.38 9.37 -1.82
N ASP A 47 -10.43 9.16 -1.02
CA ASP A 47 -10.48 8.18 0.07
C ASP A 47 -11.14 6.84 -0.33
N LYS A 48 -11.37 6.61 -1.63
CA LYS A 48 -12.04 5.41 -2.12
C LYS A 48 -11.08 4.52 -2.91
N ALA A 49 -11.23 3.21 -2.71
CA ALA A 49 -10.66 2.20 -3.58
C ALA A 49 -11.77 1.45 -4.32
N TYR A 50 -11.55 1.30 -5.61
CA TYR A 50 -12.40 0.58 -6.53
C TYR A 50 -11.66 -0.66 -7.02
N ILE A 51 -12.32 -1.81 -7.01
CA ILE A 51 -11.77 -3.11 -7.36
C ILE A 51 -12.64 -3.72 -8.45
N GLN A 52 -12.02 -4.16 -9.54
CA GLN A 52 -12.68 -4.95 -10.58
C GLN A 52 -12.11 -6.38 -10.55
N PRO A 53 -12.91 -7.37 -10.10
CA PRO A 53 -12.52 -8.77 -10.10
C PRO A 53 -12.25 -9.30 -11.53
N PRO A 54 -11.50 -10.41 -11.67
CA PRO A 54 -11.24 -10.99 -12.98
C PRO A 54 -12.55 -11.41 -13.66
N GLY A 55 -12.71 -11.02 -14.92
CA GLY A 55 -13.88 -11.38 -15.73
C GLY A 55 -15.17 -10.60 -15.39
N SER A 56 -15.12 -9.68 -14.42
CA SER A 56 -16.25 -8.82 -14.08
C SER A 56 -16.21 -7.52 -14.90
N SER A 57 -17.35 -7.08 -15.43
CA SER A 57 -17.54 -5.69 -15.87
C SER A 57 -17.77 -4.74 -14.71
N ASP A 58 -18.24 -5.26 -13.57
CA ASP A 58 -18.65 -4.46 -12.43
C ASP A 58 -17.45 -4.05 -11.57
N TRP A 59 -17.46 -2.80 -11.14
CA TRP A 59 -16.58 -2.26 -10.12
C TRP A 59 -17.19 -2.41 -8.73
N TYR A 60 -16.32 -2.61 -7.74
CA TYR A 60 -16.69 -2.68 -6.35
C TYR A 60 -15.93 -1.64 -5.54
N VAL A 61 -16.61 -0.89 -4.67
CA VAL A 61 -16.03 0.23 -3.91
C VAL A 61 -15.92 -0.07 -2.43
N THR A 62 -14.83 0.40 -1.83
CA THR A 62 -14.60 0.45 -0.39
C THR A 62 -14.00 1.80 0.01
N ASP A 63 -14.49 2.36 1.11
CA ASP A 63 -13.87 3.53 1.77
C ASP A 63 -12.69 3.11 2.69
N ASN A 64 -12.48 1.79 2.83
CA ASN A 64 -11.33 1.19 3.46
C ASN A 64 -10.45 0.60 2.36
N PRO A 65 -9.64 1.42 1.65
CA PRO A 65 -8.56 0.86 0.85
C PRO A 65 -7.76 0.00 1.83
N VAL A 66 -7.50 -1.27 1.50
CA VAL A 66 -6.76 -2.17 2.39
C VAL A 66 -5.45 -1.45 2.78
N GLY A 67 -5.42 -0.92 4.01
CA GLY A 67 -4.71 0.33 4.34
C GLY A 67 -3.19 0.28 4.30
N SER A 68 -2.62 -0.89 4.06
CA SER A 68 -1.19 -1.12 3.85
C SER A 68 -0.80 -1.26 2.38
N SER A 69 -1.77 -1.26 1.46
CA SER A 69 -1.56 -1.54 0.02
C SER A 69 -1.90 -0.41 -0.94
N ASP A 70 -2.32 0.74 -0.41
CA ASP A 70 -2.45 1.96 -1.18
C ASP A 70 -1.07 2.66 -1.29
N PRO A 71 -0.48 2.77 -2.49
CA PRO A 71 0.78 3.48 -2.67
C PRO A 71 0.70 4.96 -2.23
N LEU A 72 -0.48 5.58 -2.26
CA LEU A 72 -0.64 6.95 -1.78
C LEU A 72 -0.47 7.05 -0.26
N SER A 73 -0.97 6.06 0.50
CA SER A 73 -0.81 6.03 1.96
C SER A 73 0.66 5.88 2.35
N GLN A 74 1.41 5.09 1.58
CA GLN A 74 2.83 4.84 1.80
C GLN A 74 3.67 6.10 1.54
N VAL A 75 3.40 6.82 0.45
CA VAL A 75 4.05 8.12 0.18
C VAL A 75 3.70 9.16 1.25
N ARG A 76 2.45 9.21 1.74
CA ARG A 76 2.07 10.09 2.87
C ARG A 76 2.80 9.73 4.16
N GLN A 77 3.05 8.46 4.43
CA GLN A 77 3.80 8.02 5.61
C GLN A 77 5.26 8.47 5.56
N LEU A 78 5.90 8.44 4.38
CA LEU A 78 7.26 8.97 4.22
C LEU A 78 7.39 10.44 4.62
N GLN A 79 6.39 11.27 4.33
CA GLN A 79 6.40 12.69 4.70
C GLN A 79 6.43 12.91 6.22
N LYS A 80 6.01 11.91 7.00
CA LYS A 80 6.01 11.93 8.47
C LYS A 80 7.16 11.12 9.07
N ALA A 81 7.99 10.50 8.24
CA ALA A 81 9.06 9.64 8.70
C ALA A 81 10.20 10.46 9.30
N THR A 82 10.75 10.00 10.42
CA THR A 82 11.97 10.57 11.01
C THR A 82 13.16 9.73 10.55
N ILE A 83 14.12 10.36 9.86
CA ILE A 83 15.36 9.70 9.44
C ILE A 83 16.17 9.31 10.68
N THR A 84 16.66 8.08 10.70
CA THR A 84 17.44 7.50 11.80
C THR A 84 18.85 7.12 11.39
N ALA A 85 19.07 6.81 10.11
CA ALA A 85 20.40 6.55 9.57
C ALA A 85 20.47 6.91 8.09
N VAL A 86 21.69 7.19 7.63
CA VAL A 86 22.04 7.38 6.23
C VAL A 86 22.93 6.21 5.83
N ARG A 87 22.65 5.61 4.68
CA ARG A 87 23.30 4.41 4.16
C ARG A 87 23.96 4.69 2.81
N ASP A 88 24.42 3.61 2.17
CA ASP A 88 25.11 3.65 0.88
C ASP A 88 24.21 4.18 -0.25
N THR A 89 24.87 4.55 -1.35
CA THR A 89 24.21 4.92 -2.60
C THR A 89 23.98 3.69 -3.47
N GLU A 90 22.88 3.70 -4.23
CA GLU A 90 22.50 2.68 -5.20
C GLU A 90 22.03 3.35 -6.49
N THR A 91 22.19 2.69 -7.64
CA THR A 91 21.58 3.14 -8.90
C THR A 91 20.30 2.36 -9.18
N ILE A 92 19.15 3.03 -9.17
CA ILE A 92 17.84 2.43 -9.44
C ILE A 92 17.25 3.07 -10.71
N GLY A 93 17.04 2.27 -11.75
CA GLY A 93 16.45 2.76 -13.00
C GLY A 93 17.28 3.82 -13.72
N GLY A 94 18.61 3.81 -13.53
CA GLY A 94 19.52 4.81 -14.11
C GLY A 94 19.72 6.06 -13.26
N HIS A 95 19.06 6.16 -12.10
CA HIS A 95 19.19 7.28 -11.18
C HIS A 95 20.00 6.85 -9.95
N GLU A 96 21.01 7.63 -9.58
CA GLU A 96 21.72 7.45 -8.32
C GLU A 96 20.85 7.98 -7.17
N CYS A 97 20.65 7.17 -6.15
CA CYS A 97 19.93 7.54 -4.94
C CYS A 97 20.68 7.05 -3.69
N ARG A 98 20.44 7.70 -2.55
CA ARG A 98 21.00 7.29 -1.26
C ARG A 98 19.94 6.66 -0.40
N TRP A 99 20.30 5.59 0.29
CA TRP A 99 19.41 4.93 1.24
C TRP A 99 19.33 5.69 2.57
N PHE A 100 18.12 5.80 3.10
CA PHE A 100 17.83 6.35 4.41
C PHE A 100 16.99 5.34 5.19
N ASP A 101 17.43 4.97 6.40
CA ASP A 101 16.58 4.24 7.33
C ASP A 101 15.79 5.25 8.15
N ALA A 102 14.49 5.06 8.27
CA ALA A 102 13.58 5.97 8.94
C ALA A 102 12.54 5.21 9.78
N LYS A 103 11.79 5.96 10.59
CA LYS A 103 10.71 5.43 11.40
C LYS A 103 9.49 6.34 11.34
N VAL A 104 8.31 5.76 11.27
CA VAL A 104 7.02 6.46 11.37
C VAL A 104 6.35 6.07 12.67
N LYS A 105 6.01 7.04 13.52
CA LYS A 105 5.33 6.74 14.79
C LYS A 105 3.96 6.14 14.52
N ILE A 106 3.52 5.20 15.36
CA ILE A 106 2.20 4.58 15.22
C ILE A 106 1.08 5.63 15.28
N ALA A 107 1.25 6.69 16.09
CA ALA A 107 0.31 7.81 16.18
C ALA A 107 0.13 8.56 14.85
N ASP A 108 1.15 8.58 13.99
CA ASP A 108 1.12 9.25 12.69
C ASP A 108 0.61 8.31 11.60
N ALA A 109 0.97 7.01 11.69
CA ALA A 109 0.56 5.98 10.75
C ALA A 109 -0.93 5.65 10.84
N ILE A 110 -1.52 5.71 12.05
CA ILE A 110 -2.93 5.34 12.27
C ILE A 110 -3.91 6.24 11.50
N GLU A 111 -3.53 7.49 11.20
CA GLU A 111 -4.36 8.41 10.40
C GLU A 111 -4.65 7.89 8.99
N ASN A 112 -3.77 7.04 8.46
CA ASN A 112 -3.90 6.42 7.15
C ASN A 112 -4.61 5.06 7.18
N VAL A 113 -4.89 4.51 8.37
CA VAL A 113 -5.55 3.21 8.52
C VAL A 113 -7.04 3.43 8.68
N ARG A 114 -7.85 2.84 7.80
CA ARG A 114 -9.32 2.94 7.83
C ARG A 114 -10.00 1.70 8.42
N ASP A 115 -9.28 0.59 8.55
CA ASP A 115 -9.80 -0.63 9.19
C ASP A 115 -9.94 -0.45 10.72
N PRO A 116 -11.15 -0.57 11.30
CA PRO A 116 -11.37 -0.34 12.73
C PRO A 116 -10.56 -1.29 13.63
N THR A 117 -10.39 -2.55 13.22
CA THR A 117 -9.65 -3.56 13.98
C THR A 117 -8.16 -3.21 14.01
N ALA A 118 -7.58 -2.86 12.86
CA ALA A 118 -6.20 -2.40 12.74
C ALA A 118 -5.99 -1.08 13.50
N GLN A 119 -6.94 -0.14 13.43
CA GLN A 119 -6.87 1.08 14.23
C GLN A 119 -6.87 0.77 15.73
N GLN A 120 -7.74 -0.11 16.21
CA GLN A 120 -7.78 -0.50 17.63
C GLN A 120 -6.46 -1.13 18.06
N LEU A 121 -5.90 -2.01 17.23
CA LEU A 121 -4.60 -2.61 17.46
C LEU A 121 -3.48 -1.56 17.55
N MET A 122 -3.45 -0.61 16.61
CA MET A 122 -2.48 0.48 16.61
C MET A 122 -2.63 1.42 17.81
N ARG A 123 -3.86 1.72 18.25
CA ARG A 123 -4.11 2.49 19.49
C ARG A 123 -3.60 1.79 20.74
N SER A 124 -3.53 0.46 20.73
CA SER A 124 -3.00 -0.32 21.84
C SER A 124 -1.47 -0.43 21.86
N ALA A 125 -0.79 0.07 20.82
CA ALA A 125 0.66 0.01 20.75
C ALA A 125 1.34 0.88 21.82
N PRO A 126 2.57 0.53 22.25
CA PRO A 126 3.36 1.39 23.13
C PRO A 126 3.48 2.81 22.56
N LYS A 127 3.50 3.83 23.44
CA LYS A 127 3.52 5.25 23.01
C LYS A 127 4.70 5.62 22.10
N ASN A 128 5.82 4.92 22.24
CA ASN A 128 7.03 5.11 21.45
C ASN A 128 7.18 4.10 20.30
N ALA A 129 6.15 3.29 20.03
CA ALA A 129 6.15 2.36 18.90
C ALA A 129 6.26 3.14 17.59
N ALA A 130 7.02 2.58 16.66
CA ALA A 130 7.19 3.12 15.33
C ALA A 130 7.44 2.01 14.30
N ILE A 131 6.88 2.18 13.11
CA ILE A 131 7.11 1.31 11.96
C ILE A 131 8.47 1.67 11.35
N PRO A 132 9.42 0.73 11.26
CA PRO A 132 10.66 0.96 10.53
C PRO A 132 10.40 0.91 9.03
N LEU A 133 11.02 1.82 8.29
CA LEU A 133 11.03 1.82 6.84
C LEU A 133 12.38 2.30 6.32
N SER A 134 12.69 2.01 5.07
CA SER A 134 13.82 2.58 4.36
C SER A 134 13.37 3.15 3.02
N ALA A 135 14.07 4.17 2.55
CA ALA A 135 13.81 4.78 1.25
C ALA A 135 15.11 5.14 0.52
N CYS A 136 15.14 4.94 -0.79
CA CYS A 136 16.25 5.40 -1.66
C CYS A 136 15.84 6.69 -2.34
N VAL A 137 16.52 7.79 -2.01
CA VAL A 137 16.16 9.16 -2.41
C VAL A 137 17.34 9.84 -3.12
N ASP A 138 17.11 10.51 -4.25
CA ASP A 138 18.14 11.30 -4.93
C ASP A 138 18.37 12.67 -4.29
N ASP A 139 19.29 13.45 -4.88
CA ASP A 139 19.62 14.81 -4.44
C ASP A 139 18.50 15.83 -4.69
N GLN A 140 17.54 15.51 -5.57
CA GLN A 140 16.34 16.31 -5.82
C GLN A 140 15.17 15.96 -4.87
N GLY A 141 15.33 14.93 -4.05
CA GLY A 141 14.30 14.47 -3.13
C GLY A 141 13.30 13.49 -3.73
N LEU A 142 13.58 12.89 -4.89
CA LEU A 142 12.72 11.87 -5.51
C LEU A 142 13.02 10.49 -4.93
N THR A 143 11.97 9.76 -4.56
CA THR A 143 12.06 8.45 -3.90
C THR A 143 11.90 7.27 -4.88
N TYR A 144 12.99 6.62 -5.26
CA TYR A 144 12.94 5.52 -6.24
C TYR A 144 12.51 4.17 -5.65
N ARG A 145 12.74 3.97 -4.35
CA ARG A 145 12.37 2.74 -3.65
C ARG A 145 11.98 3.00 -2.20
N ILE A 146 11.00 2.26 -1.72
CA ILE A 146 10.52 2.25 -0.33
C ILE A 146 10.48 0.80 0.12
N GLU A 147 11.02 0.50 1.30
CA GLU A 147 10.93 -0.83 1.89
C GLU A 147 10.46 -0.75 3.33
N GLU A 148 9.56 -1.66 3.71
CA GLU A 148 9.17 -1.89 5.09
C GLU A 148 9.30 -3.37 5.37
N ASP A 149 9.87 -3.72 6.52
CA ASP A 149 9.91 -5.10 6.98
C ASP A 149 9.84 -5.11 8.50
N TYR A 150 8.69 -5.51 9.04
CA TYR A 150 8.50 -5.54 10.48
C TYR A 150 7.58 -6.66 10.94
N GLU A 151 7.82 -7.12 12.16
CA GLU A 151 6.97 -8.05 12.88
C GLU A 151 6.02 -7.24 13.79
N PRO A 152 4.70 -7.26 13.55
CA PRO A 152 3.75 -6.47 14.34
C PRO A 152 3.83 -6.75 15.84
N SER A 153 4.13 -7.98 16.27
CA SER A 153 4.29 -8.33 17.69
C SER A 153 5.44 -7.57 18.36
N LYS A 154 6.53 -7.29 17.63
CA LYS A 154 7.67 -6.51 18.12
C LYS A 154 7.40 -5.01 18.09
N THR A 155 6.63 -4.55 17.10
CA THR A 155 6.35 -3.12 16.88
C THR A 155 5.16 -2.62 17.70
N LEU A 156 4.04 -3.33 17.65
CA LEU A 156 2.76 -2.98 18.26
C LEU A 156 2.54 -3.66 19.62
N GLY A 157 3.41 -4.61 19.99
CA GLY A 157 3.36 -5.33 21.27
C GLY A 157 2.49 -6.59 21.26
N PRO A 158 2.23 -7.19 22.44
CA PRO A 158 1.62 -8.52 22.58
C PRO A 158 0.23 -8.65 21.96
N ALA A 159 -0.56 -7.57 21.90
CA ALA A 159 -1.87 -7.57 21.26
C ALA A 159 -1.79 -7.91 19.75
N ALA A 160 -0.63 -7.70 19.13
CA ALA A 160 -0.36 -8.01 17.73
C ALA A 160 0.35 -9.36 17.54
N ALA A 161 0.38 -10.24 18.56
CA ALA A 161 1.06 -11.54 18.47
C ALA A 161 0.54 -12.43 17.33
N ALA A 162 -0.75 -12.32 16.99
CA ALA A 162 -1.36 -13.06 15.89
C ALA A 162 -1.23 -12.35 14.53
N ALA A 163 -0.75 -11.10 14.50
CA ALA A 163 -0.61 -10.36 13.25
C ALA A 163 0.66 -10.82 12.52
N PRO A 164 0.55 -11.16 11.23
CA PRO A 164 1.68 -11.68 10.47
C PRO A 164 2.74 -10.61 10.22
N ARG A 165 4.00 -11.05 10.04
CA ARG A 165 5.07 -10.19 9.53
C ARG A 165 4.62 -9.51 8.24
N THR A 166 4.90 -8.22 8.14
CA THR A 166 4.55 -7.39 7.00
C THR A 166 5.83 -6.98 6.29
N ARG A 167 5.88 -7.22 4.97
CA ARG A 167 6.94 -6.73 4.09
C ARG A 167 6.32 -5.94 2.95
N ILE A 168 6.82 -4.75 2.69
CA ILE A 168 6.36 -3.89 1.62
C ILE A 168 7.59 -3.43 0.84
N SER A 169 7.50 -3.45 -0.48
CA SER A 169 8.52 -2.92 -1.39
C SER A 169 7.83 -2.16 -2.51
N ILE A 170 8.13 -0.88 -2.64
CA ILE A 170 7.58 0.01 -3.67
C ILE A 170 8.72 0.52 -4.52
N ARG A 171 8.57 0.46 -5.84
CA ARG A 171 9.49 1.08 -6.80
C ARG A 171 8.75 2.14 -7.59
N ILE A 172 9.30 3.35 -7.60
CA ILE A 172 8.75 4.49 -8.31
C ILE A 172 9.72 4.86 -9.44
N SER A 173 9.15 5.21 -10.59
CA SER A 173 9.85 5.54 -11.82
C SER A 173 8.99 6.49 -12.64
N ASP A 174 9.56 7.02 -13.72
CA ASP A 174 8.82 7.78 -14.74
C ASP A 174 8.14 9.04 -14.18
N TYR A 175 8.83 9.71 -13.25
CA TYR A 175 8.38 10.95 -12.64
C TYR A 175 8.08 12.02 -13.71
N GLY A 176 6.85 12.54 -13.69
CA GLY A 176 6.40 13.58 -14.62
C GLY A 176 6.20 13.13 -16.08
N THR A 177 6.53 11.88 -16.41
CA THR A 177 6.41 11.32 -17.77
C THR A 177 5.39 10.19 -17.86
N ALA A 178 5.11 9.49 -16.75
CA ALA A 178 4.03 8.52 -16.69
C ALA A 178 2.67 9.17 -16.99
N PRO A 179 1.78 8.51 -17.75
CA PRO A 179 0.43 9.01 -17.97
C PRO A 179 -0.32 9.10 -16.63
N ALA A 180 -1.14 10.13 -16.49
CA ALA A 180 -2.01 10.26 -15.34
C ALA A 180 -2.99 9.07 -15.28
N PRO A 181 -3.34 8.55 -14.08
CA PRO A 181 -4.36 7.53 -13.95
C PRO A 181 -5.69 8.02 -14.55
N GLU A 182 -6.17 7.33 -15.58
CA GLU A 182 -7.49 7.56 -16.13
C GLU A 182 -8.56 6.95 -15.22
N ARG A 183 -9.65 7.69 -15.00
CA ARG A 183 -10.79 7.20 -14.23
C ARG A 183 -11.54 6.16 -15.07
N PRO A 184 -11.62 4.89 -14.66
CA PRO A 184 -12.27 3.86 -15.45
C PRO A 184 -13.78 4.11 -15.62
N ALA A 185 -14.34 3.71 -16.76
CA ALA A 185 -15.79 3.74 -16.99
C ALA A 185 -16.53 2.80 -16.03
N GLY A 186 -17.72 3.20 -15.56
CA GLY A 186 -18.56 2.41 -14.67
C GLY A 186 -18.16 2.43 -13.20
N VAL A 187 -17.15 3.22 -12.82
CA VAL A 187 -16.72 3.41 -11.43
C VAL A 187 -17.76 4.19 -10.62
N GLU A 188 -18.54 5.04 -11.29
CA GLU A 188 -19.70 5.75 -10.76
C GLU A 188 -20.81 4.80 -10.28
N ASP A 189 -20.96 3.64 -10.93
CA ASP A 189 -21.97 2.62 -10.62
C ASP A 189 -21.42 1.51 -9.71
N ALA A 190 -20.23 1.73 -9.11
CA ALA A 190 -19.56 0.71 -8.32
C ALA A 190 -20.40 0.26 -7.12
N LYS A 191 -20.50 -1.06 -6.97
CA LYS A 191 -21.26 -1.71 -5.88
C LYS A 191 -20.41 -1.76 -4.60
N PRO A 192 -20.99 -1.78 -3.40
CA PRO A 192 -20.20 -1.99 -2.18
C PRO A 192 -19.38 -3.29 -2.23
N LEU A 193 -18.12 -3.26 -1.78
CA LEU A 193 -17.22 -4.44 -1.76
C LEU A 193 -17.82 -5.62 -0.98
N SER A 194 -18.67 -5.35 0.01
CA SER A 194 -19.41 -6.39 0.75
C SER A 194 -20.36 -7.24 -0.10
N GLN A 195 -20.67 -6.82 -1.33
CA GLN A 195 -21.46 -7.60 -2.28
C GLN A 195 -20.62 -8.58 -3.10
N LEU A 196 -19.31 -8.36 -3.19
CA LEU A 196 -18.39 -9.25 -3.92
C LEU A 196 -18.35 -10.66 -3.32
N THR A 197 -18.42 -10.77 -1.99
CA THR A 197 -18.40 -12.05 -1.27
C THR A 197 -19.72 -12.83 -1.36
N ARG A 198 -20.83 -12.19 -1.74
CA ARG A 198 -22.13 -12.86 -1.87
C ARG A 198 -22.33 -13.51 -3.24
N SER A 199 -21.68 -13.00 -4.29
CA SER A 199 -21.80 -13.53 -5.65
C SER A 199 -21.07 -14.86 -5.86
N SER A 200 -20.11 -15.22 -4.99
CA SER A 200 -19.40 -16.50 -5.04
C SER A 200 -20.10 -17.64 -4.26
N ALA A 201 -21.21 -17.36 -3.56
CA ALA A 201 -21.93 -18.36 -2.77
C ALA A 201 -23.13 -18.99 -3.49
N THR A 202 -23.46 -18.56 -4.71
CA THR A 202 -24.57 -19.08 -5.52
C THR A 202 -24.12 -19.78 -6.81
N ALA A 203 -22.81 -19.95 -7.00
CA ALA A 203 -22.22 -20.78 -8.06
C ALA A 203 -21.57 -22.02 -7.42
N GLY A 204 -22.41 -22.92 -6.88
CA GLY A 204 -22.03 -24.20 -6.29
C GLY A 204 -23.25 -25.10 -6.19
#